data_AF-B2HRS2-F1
#
_entry.id   AF-B2HRS2-F1
#
_cell.length_a   1.000
_cell.length_b   1.000
_cell.length_c   1.000
_cell.angle_alpha   90.00
_cell.angle_beta   90.00
_cell.angle_gamma   90.00
#
_symmetry.space_group_name_H-M   'P 1'
#
loop_
_entity.id
_entity.type
_entity.pdbx_description
1 polymer ?
#
loop_
_entity_poly.entity_id
_entity_poly.type
_entity_poly.pdbx_seq_one_letter_code
_entity_poly.pdbx_strand_id
1 'polypeptide(L)' 'MATLRRYIVIQLMVFVIGIVGPIFLIVFFASPSDPNAKWGFWVGLFITYADVMIALALTAAGEDK' A
#
# COMPACT_ATOMS: atom_id res chain seq x y z
N MET A 1 5.10 20.57 -17.31
CA MET A 1 3.91 19.71 -17.49
C MET A 1 4.21 18.21 -17.45
N ALA A 2 5.36 17.72 -17.95
CA ALA A 2 5.67 16.28 -17.95
C ALA A 2 5.93 15.69 -16.55
N THR A 3 6.60 16.42 -15.65
CA THR A 3 6.98 15.92 -14.32
C THR A 3 5.77 15.70 -13.41
N LEU A 4 4.85 16.67 -13.31
CA LEU A 4 3.61 16.54 -12.53
C LEU A 4 2.76 15.36 -13.02
N ARG A 5 2.63 15.20 -14.35
CA ARG A 5 1.90 14.09 -14.94
C ARG A 5 2.54 12.74 -14.59
N ARG A 6 3.87 12.64 -14.63
CA ARG A 6 4.60 11.42 -14.27
C ARG A 6 4.44 11.10 -12.78
N TYR A 7 4.48 12.11 -11.92
CA TYR A 7 4.25 11.96 -10.48
C TYR A 7 2.84 11.46 -10.17
N ILE A 8 1.80 12.06 -10.75
CA ILE A 8 0.40 11.62 -10.57
C ILE A 8 0.20 10.17 -11.03
N VAL A 9 0.78 9.79 -12.17
CA VAL A 9 0.68 8.40 -12.68
C VAL A 9 1.36 7.42 -11.73
N ILE A 10 2.56 7.72 -11.25
CA ILE A 10 3.27 6.86 -10.30
C ILE A 10 2.50 6.76 -8.99
N GLN A 11 2.00 7.88 -8.47
CA GLN A 11 1.26 7.92 -7.20
C GLN A 11 -0.09 7.18 -7.29
N LEU A 12 -0.80 7.28 -8.42
CA LEU A 12 -2.00 6.46 -8.65
C LEU A 12 -1.67 4.97 -8.75
N MET A 13 -0.55 4.62 -9.38
CA MET A 13 -0.14 3.21 -9.49
C MET A 13 0.22 2.63 -8.12
N VAL A 14 0.96 3.38 -7.30
CA VAL A 14 1.27 3.02 -5.91
C VAL A 14 -0.02 2.92 -5.10
N PHE A 15 -0.97 3.86 -5.23
CA PHE A 15 -2.25 3.79 -4.53
C PHE A 15 -3.06 2.53 -4.87
N VAL A 16 -3.12 2.15 -6.15
CA VAL A 16 -3.84 0.96 -6.61
C VAL A 16 -3.18 -0.33 -6.13
N ILE A 17 -1.85 -0.38 -6.03
CA ILE A 17 -1.13 -1.54 -5.48
C ILE A 17 -1.22 -1.55 -3.95
N GLY A 18 -1.11 -0.40 -3.32
CA GLY A 18 -1.14 -0.21 -1.88
C GLY A 18 -2.45 -0.56 -1.22
N ILE A 19 -3.57 -0.43 -1.93
CA ILE A 19 -4.90 -0.78 -1.40
C ILE A 19 -5.05 -2.29 -1.13
N VAL A 20 -4.18 -3.14 -1.70
CA VAL A 20 -4.18 -4.58 -1.45
C VAL A 20 -4.01 -4.90 0.03
N GLY A 21 -3.13 -4.18 0.73
CA GLY A 21 -2.90 -4.36 2.17
C GLY A 21 -4.14 -4.05 3.03
N PRO A 22 -4.74 -2.84 2.91
CA PRO A 22 -6.01 -2.50 3.54
C PRO A 22 -7.16 -3.46 3.23
N ILE A 23 -7.28 -3.95 1.99
CA ILE A 23 -8.31 -4.94 1.63
C ILE A 23 -8.13 -6.23 2.43
N PHE A 24 -6.90 -6.76 2.53
CA PHE A 24 -6.60 -7.94 3.33
C PHE A 24 -6.95 -7.75 4.82
N LEU A 25 -6.63 -6.57 5.38
CA LEU A 25 -6.97 -6.24 6.76
C LEU A 25 -8.48 -6.13 6.97
N ILE A 26 -9.20 -5.48 6.05
CA ILE A 26 -10.67 -5.37 6.08
C ILE A 26 -11.30 -6.77 6.04
N VAL A 27 -10.85 -7.64 5.12
CA VAL A 27 -11.36 -9.01 5.01
C VAL A 27 -11.07 -9.81 6.27
N PHE A 28 -9.89 -9.64 6.89
CA PHE A 28 -9.54 -10.30 8.14
C PHE A 28 -10.47 -9.89 9.30
N PHE A 29 -10.75 -8.60 9.46
CA PHE A 29 -11.61 -8.10 10.53
C PHE A 29 -13.11 -8.30 10.27
N ALA A 30 -13.53 -8.34 9.00
CA ALA A 30 -14.92 -8.55 8.60
C ALA A 30 -15.32 -10.04 8.55
N SER A 31 -14.34 -10.96 8.49
CA SER A 31 -14.63 -12.40 8.50
C SER A 31 -15.00 -12.88 9.91
N PRO A 32 -15.88 -13.88 10.04
CA PRO A 32 -16.07 -14.62 11.29
C PRO A 32 -14.70 -15.12 11.80
N SER A 33 -14.56 -15.28 13.12
CA SER A 33 -13.29 -15.64 13.78
C SER A 33 -12.75 -16.98 13.30
N ASP A 34 -12.10 -16.97 12.14
CA ASP A 34 -11.56 -18.13 11.46
C ASP A 34 -10.06 -18.21 11.78
N PRO A 35 -9.60 -19.23 12.52
CA PRO A 35 -8.21 -19.35 12.97
C PRO A 35 -7.18 -19.29 11.83
N ASN A 36 -7.59 -19.67 10.61
CA ASN A 36 -6.77 -19.64 9.40
C ASN A 36 -6.56 -18.23 8.83
N ALA A 37 -7.41 -17.26 9.19
CA ALA A 37 -7.32 -15.90 8.65
C ALA A 37 -6.13 -15.10 9.22
N LYS A 38 -5.49 -15.56 10.32
CA LYS A 38 -4.36 -14.86 10.98
C LYS A 38 -3.19 -14.60 10.04
N TRP A 39 -2.96 -15.45 9.05
CA TRP A 39 -1.93 -15.23 8.05
C TRP A 39 -2.23 -14.00 7.18
N GLY A 40 -3.49 -13.83 6.77
CA GLY A 40 -3.94 -12.67 5.99
C GLY A 40 -3.79 -11.35 6.74
N PHE A 41 -3.93 -11.36 8.07
CA PHE A 41 -3.64 -10.20 8.92
C PHE A 41 -2.17 -9.77 8.82
N TRP A 42 -1.25 -10.72 9.07
CA TRP A 42 0.19 -10.41 9.08
C TRP A 42 0.72 -10.03 7.69
N VAL A 43 0.25 -10.70 6.65
CA VAL A 43 0.60 -10.37 5.26
C VAL A 43 0.01 -9.02 4.85
N GLY A 44 -1.26 -8.76 5.17
CA GLY A 44 -1.90 -7.47 4.90
C GLY A 44 -1.19 -6.31 5.60
N LEU A 45 -0.78 -6.50 6.86
CA LEU A 45 -0.03 -5.51 7.62
C LEU A 45 1.36 -5.25 7.00
N PHE A 46 2.08 -6.31 6.63
CA PHE A 46 3.40 -6.20 6.01
C PHE A 46 3.32 -5.48 4.65
N ILE A 47 2.35 -5.85 3.80
CA ILE A 47 2.15 -5.20 2.49
C ILE A 47 1.81 -3.72 2.67
N THR A 48 0.90 -3.39 3.60
CA THR A 48 0.53 -1.99 3.89
C THR A 48 1.75 -1.18 4.34
N TYR A 49 2.55 -1.74 5.25
CA TYR A 49 3.77 -1.09 5.74
C TYR A 49 4.79 -0.85 4.62
N ALA A 50 5.06 -1.88 3.81
CA ALA A 50 5.98 -1.79 2.68
C ALA A 50 5.53 -0.74 1.65
N ASP A 51 4.22 -0.69 1.34
CA ASP A 51 3.68 0.28 0.39
C ASP A 51 3.84 1.72 0.88
N VAL A 52 3.52 1.99 2.15
CA VAL A 52 3.74 3.30 2.78
C VAL A 52 5.22 3.69 2.79
N MET A 53 6.12 2.76 3.11
CA MET A 53 7.56 3.02 3.06
C MET A 53 8.04 3.36 1.64
N ILE A 54 7.55 2.66 0.62
CA ILE A 54 7.87 2.93 -0.78
C ILE A 54 7.35 4.31 -1.19
N ALA A 55 6.12 4.66 -0.81
CA ALA A 55 5.54 5.96 -1.09
C ALA A 55 6.38 7.10 -0.45
N LEU A 56 6.79 6.94 0.81
CA LEU A 56 7.66 7.89 1.51
C LEU A 56 9.04 7.99 0.84
N ALA A 57 9.64 6.85 0.47
CA ALA A 57 10.94 6.82 -0.20
C ALA A 57 10.90 7.48 -1.59
N LEU A 58 9.83 7.25 -2.36
CA LEU A 58 9.63 7.89 -3.67
C LEU A 58 9.40 9.40 -3.53
N THR A 59 8.68 9.83 -2.50
CA THR A 59 8.46 11.25 -2.20
C THR A 59 9.80 11.91 -1.85
N ALA A 60 10.55 11.31 -0.92
CA ALA A 60 11.87 11.81 -0.52
C ALA A 60 12.89 11.81 -1.68
N ALA A 61 12.90 10.77 -2.52
CA ALA A 61 13.77 10.71 -3.69
C ALA A 61 13.37 11.70 -4.81
N GLY A 62 12.10 12.12 -4.85
CA GLY A 62 11.61 13.15 -5.75
C GLY A 62 12.00 14.57 -5.32
N GLU A 63 12.31 14.76 -4.04
CA GLU A 63 12.65 16.05 -3.44
C GLU A 63 14.13 16.45 -3.61
N ASP A 64 15.00 15.53 -4.08
CA ASP A 64 16.43 15.74 -4.32
C ASP A 64 16.76 16.36 -5.70
N LYS A 65 15.93 17.27 -6.23
CA LYS A 65 16.29 18.12 -7.39
C LYS A 65 15.70 19.52 -7.32
#